data_AF-A0A9E5YYC9-F1
#
_entry.id   AF-A0A9E5YYC9-F1
#
_cell.length_a   1.000
_cell.length_b   1.000
_cell.length_c   1.000
_cell.angle_alpha   90.00
_cell.angle_beta   90.00
_cell.angle_gamma   90.00
#
_symmetry.space_group_name_H-M   'P 1'
#
loop_
_entity.id
_entity.type
_entity.pdbx_description
1 polymer ?
#
loop_
_entity_poly.entity_id
_entity_poly.type
_entity_poly.pdbx_seq_one_letter_code
_entity_poly.pdbx_strand_id
1 'polypeptide(L)' 'GIVCHCELVTRREIERALTGPLAAASLSGLKRRTRVTMGRCQGFYCSAQLSEITADHFDQPIGFRDDDIR' A
#
# COMPACT_ATOMS: atom_id res chain seq x y z
N GLY A 1 10.03 7.36 -6.43
CA GLY A 1 9.20 7.19 -7.64
C GLY A 1 7.73 7.18 -7.28
N ILE A 2 6.85 7.35 -8.29
CA ILE A 2 5.39 7.21 -8.16
C ILE A 2 5.04 5.72 -8.08
N VAL A 3 4.24 5.34 -7.08
CA VAL A 3 3.70 3.98 -6.90
C VAL A 3 2.27 3.90 -7.45
N CYS A 4 1.43 4.91 -7.16
CA CYS A 4 0.07 4.97 -7.72
C CYS A 4 -0.05 6.13 -8.69
N HIS A 5 -0.10 5.81 -9.99
CA HIS A 5 -0.17 6.84 -11.03
C HIS A 5 -1.51 7.58 -11.07
N CYS A 6 -2.63 6.91 -10.73
CA CYS A 6 -3.94 7.54 -10.76
C CYS A 6 -4.12 8.63 -9.69
N GLU A 7 -3.50 8.47 -8.52
CA GLU A 7 -3.61 9.40 -7.39
C GLU A 7 -2.28 10.12 -7.11
N LEU A 8 -1.31 9.97 -8.02
CA LEU A 8 0.05 10.52 -7.95
C LEU A 8 0.81 10.24 -6.64
N VAL A 9 0.51 9.11 -6.00
CA VAL A 9 1.12 8.73 -4.73
C VAL A 9 2.53 8.21 -4.93
N THR A 10 3.48 8.76 -4.21
CA THR A 10 4.88 8.39 -4.23
C THR A 10 5.22 7.32 -3.19
N ARG A 11 6.30 6.58 -3.44
CA ARG A 11 6.89 5.64 -2.47
C ARG A 11 7.17 6.31 -1.12
N ARG A 12 7.71 7.54 -1.13
CA ARG A 12 8.04 8.30 0.09
C ARG A 12 6.81 8.61 0.92
N GLU A 13 5.68 8.94 0.29
CA GLU A 13 4.42 9.19 1.01
C GLU A 13 3.88 7.92 1.66
N ILE A 14 3.99 6.78 0.95
CA ILE A 14 3.63 5.47 1.51
C ILE A 14 4.52 5.14 2.71
N GLU A 15 5.84 5.22 2.58
CA GLU A 15 6.78 4.92 3.67
C GLU A 15 6.56 5.84 4.88
N ARG A 16 6.32 7.14 4.67
CA ARG A 16 5.94 8.07 5.76
C ARG A 16 4.60 7.71 6.40
N ALA A 17 3.66 7.16 5.65
CA ALA A 17 2.41 6.68 6.20
C ALA A 17 2.59 5.41 7.03
N LEU A 18 3.55 4.56 6.69
CA LEU A 18 3.82 3.30 7.39
C LEU A 18 4.74 3.45 8.62
N THR A 19 5.55 4.51 8.70
CA THR A 19 6.56 4.67 9.76
C THR A 19 6.38 5.93 10.63
N GLY A 20 5.41 6.78 10.29
CA GLY A 20 5.16 8.03 11.02
C GLY A 20 4.53 7.84 12.42
N PRO A 21 4.31 8.94 13.16
CA PRO A 21 3.76 8.91 14.53
C PRO A 21 2.42 8.19 14.68
N LEU A 22 1.65 8.12 13.59
CA LEU A 22 0.40 7.36 13.50
C LEU A 22 0.47 6.40 12.32
N ALA A 23 1.40 5.43 12.42
CA ALA A 23 1.66 4.43 11.39
C ALA A 23 0.37 3.71 10.94
N ALA A 24 0.16 3.62 9.64
CA ALA A 24 -0.95 2.84 9.09
C ALA A 24 -0.65 1.34 9.23
N ALA A 25 -1.47 0.62 9.99
CA ALA A 25 -1.38 -0.83 10.16
C ALA A 25 -2.34 -1.64 9.26
N SER A 26 -2.99 -0.97 8.29
CA SER A 26 -3.90 -1.63 7.33
C SER A 26 -4.00 -0.86 6.02
N LEU A 27 -4.44 -1.55 4.95
CA LEU A 27 -4.69 -0.93 3.65
C LEU A 27 -5.74 0.18 3.74
N SER A 28 -6.78 0.01 4.55
CA SER A 28 -7.81 1.03 4.77
C SER A 28 -7.22 2.29 5.43
N GLY A 29 -6.32 2.12 6.41
CA GLY A 29 -5.59 3.23 7.01
C GLY A 29 -4.69 3.94 6.00
N LEU A 30 -3.96 3.17 5.19
CA LEU A 30 -3.08 3.71 4.16
C LEU A 30 -3.85 4.47 3.06
N LYS A 31 -4.98 3.92 2.61
CA LYS A 31 -5.93 4.57 1.68
C LYS A 31 -6.40 5.92 2.20
N ARG A 32 -6.81 6.00 3.47
CA ARG A 32 -7.26 7.26 4.10
C ARG A 32 -6.17 8.33 4.12
N ARG A 33 -4.90 7.93 4.30
CA ARG A 33 -3.78 8.87 4.43
C ARG A 33 -3.17 9.30 3.11
N THR A 34 -3.17 8.43 2.11
CA THR A 34 -2.41 8.64 0.87
C THR A 34 -3.26 8.61 -0.38
N ARG A 35 -4.52 8.14 -0.30
CA ARG A 35 -5.38 7.85 -1.44
C ARG A 35 -4.88 6.74 -2.37
N VAL A 36 -3.79 6.03 -2.04
CA VAL A 36 -3.28 4.92 -2.86
C VAL A 36 -4.40 3.93 -3.20
N THR A 37 -4.44 3.42 -4.44
CA THR A 37 -5.48 2.52 -4.98
C THR A 37 -6.90 3.11 -5.12
N MET A 38 -7.13 4.38 -4.79
CA MET A 38 -8.48 4.99 -4.84
C MET A 38 -8.80 5.71 -6.16
N GLY A 39 -7.90 5.68 -7.14
CA GLY A 39 -8.08 6.30 -8.44
C GLY A 39 -8.75 5.40 -9.47
N ARG A 40 -8.79 5.82 -10.74
CA ARG A 40 -9.52 5.13 -11.82
C ARG A 40 -9.22 3.62 -11.94
N CYS A 41 -7.98 3.19 -11.73
CA CYS A 41 -7.61 1.78 -11.84
C CYS A 41 -7.98 0.92 -10.62
N GLN A 42 -8.49 1.52 -9.54
CA GLN A 42 -8.86 0.83 -8.29
C GLN A 42 -7.76 -0.09 -7.74
N GLY A 43 -6.50 0.31 -7.93
CA GLY A 43 -5.33 -0.44 -7.46
C GLY A 43 -4.82 -1.52 -8.41
N PHE A 44 -5.48 -1.79 -9.55
CA PHE A 44 -5.08 -2.85 -10.49
C PHE A 44 -3.58 -2.81 -10.86
N TYR A 45 -3.03 -1.62 -11.10
CA TYR A 45 -1.63 -1.47 -11.52
C TYR A 45 -0.61 -1.35 -10.39
N CYS A 46 -1.04 -0.99 -9.17
CA CYS A 46 -0.10 -0.69 -8.08
C CYS A 46 -0.23 -1.64 -6.88
N SER A 47 -1.23 -2.52 -6.85
CA SER A 47 -1.50 -3.42 -5.71
C SER A 47 -0.36 -4.41 -5.44
N ALA A 48 0.24 -4.99 -6.48
CA ALA A 48 1.36 -5.93 -6.33
C ALA A 48 2.57 -5.25 -5.65
N GLN A 49 3.02 -4.12 -6.21
CA GLN A 49 4.10 -3.33 -5.61
C GLN A 49 3.73 -2.84 -4.20
N LEU A 50 2.46 -2.46 -3.97
CA LEU A 50 2.00 -2.04 -2.65
C LEU A 50 2.06 -3.17 -1.62
N SER A 51 1.72 -4.40 -2.03
CA SER A 51 1.83 -5.59 -1.18
C SER A 51 3.26 -5.79 -0.68
N GLU A 52 4.25 -5.71 -1.59
CA GLU A 52 5.66 -5.80 -1.23
C GLU A 52 6.10 -4.69 -0.25
N ILE A 53 5.67 -3.45 -0.47
CA ILE A 53 6.04 -2.32 0.41
C ILE A 53 5.42 -2.47 1.81
N THR A 54 4.25 -3.10 1.91
CA THR A 54 3.46 -3.17 3.16
C THR A 54 3.60 -4.48 3.91
N ALA A 55 4.40 -5.43 3.40
CA ALA A 55 4.51 -6.79 3.92
C ALA A 55 4.79 -6.86 5.43
N ASP A 56 5.69 -6.02 5.94
CA ASP A 56 6.09 -6.00 7.35
C ASP A 56 5.36 -4.93 8.19
N HIS A 57 4.33 -4.29 7.62
CA HIS A 57 3.64 -3.15 8.25
C HIS A 57 2.17 -3.43 8.61
N PHE A 58 1.54 -4.42 7.98
CA PHE A 58 0.12 -4.70 8.19
C PHE A 58 -0.07 -6.01 8.95
N ASP A 59 -1.05 -6.03 9.87
CA ASP A 59 -1.45 -7.26 10.57
C ASP A 59 -1.98 -8.32 9.61
N GLN A 60 -2.49 -7.89 8.46
CA GLN A 60 -3.00 -8.74 7.39
C GLN A 60 -2.36 -8.31 6.06
N PRO A 61 -1.67 -9.22 5.35
CA PRO A 61 -1.00 -8.90 4.10
C PRO A 61 -2.01 -8.55 3.00
N ILE A 62 -1.58 -7.75 2.03
CA ILE A 62 -2.39 -7.46 0.83
C ILE A 62 -2.22 -8.62 -0.16
N GLY A 63 -3.26 -9.45 -0.29
CA GLY A 63 -3.24 -10.60 -1.20
C GLY A 63 -2.46 -11.78 -0.65
N PHE A 64 -2.39 -12.85 -1.44
CA PHE A 64 -1.66 -14.07 -1.11
C PHE A 64 -0.24 -13.98 -1.67
N ARG A 65 0.74 -14.45 -0.89
CA ARG A 65 2.11 -14.68 -1.32
C ARG A 65 2.27 -16.15 -1.67
N ASP A 66 3.18 -16.47 -2.57
CA ASP A 66 3.43 -17.87 -2.97
C ASP A 66 3.84 -18.77 -1.78
N ASP A 67 4.47 -18.17 -0.76
CA ASP A 67 4.82 -18.87 0.48
C ASP A 67 3.60 -19.19 1.38
N ASP A 68 2.46 -18.51 1.19
CA ASP A 68 1.24 -18.76 1.97
C ASP A 68 0.50 -20.04 1.54
N ILE A 69 0.86 -20.61 0.38
CA ILE A 69 0.19 -21.77 -0.23
C ILE A 69 0.97 -23.09 0.03
N ARG A 70 2.16 -23.01 0.64
CA ARG A 70 3.05 -24.15 0.90
C ARG A 70 2.77 -24.85 2.22
#